data_AF-A0A6M2CT84-F1
#
_entry.id   AF-A0A6M2CT84-F1
#
_cell.length_a   1.000
_cell.length_b   1.000
_cell.length_c   1.000
_cell.angle_alpha   90.00
_cell.angle_beta   90.00
_cell.angle_gamma   90.00
#
_symmetry.space_group_name_H-M   'P 1'
#
loop_
_entity.id
_entity.type
_entity.pdbx_description
1 polymer ?
#
loop_
_entity_poly.entity_id
_entity_poly.type
_entity_poly.pdbx_seq_one_letter_code
_entity_poly.pdbx_strand_id
1 'polypeptide(L)'
;PHLIKCLRNSLLKSGFNTPAGHVDMQHVREAHKVDSSNVTLKLMPGITRCHLDPNGFEKTRVSYAFQLFGTKVLQTFHLYKDKLETTLERMDVTQEFFSKIHQLIRVMTS
;
A
#
# COMPACT_ATOMS: atom_id res chain seq x y z
N PRO A 1 6.18 11.47 11.93
CA PRO A 1 6.42 11.71 10.48
C PRO A 1 7.48 10.80 9.83
N HIS A 2 8.72 10.74 10.36
CA HIS A 2 9.80 9.97 9.74
C HIS A 2 9.63 8.45 9.83
N LEU A 3 8.95 7.95 10.86
CA LEU A 3 8.69 6.51 11.05
C LEU A 3 7.95 5.90 9.85
N ILE A 4 6.86 6.51 9.40
CA ILE A 4 6.06 6.04 8.26
C ILE A 4 6.88 6.02 6.97
N LYS A 5 7.75 7.01 6.78
CA LYS A 5 8.70 7.04 5.66
C LYS A 5 9.67 5.87 5.73
N CYS A 6 10.29 5.63 6.89
CA CYS A 6 11.23 4.52 7.07
C CYS A 6 10.55 3.16 6.87
N LEU A 7 9.32 3.01 7.37
CA LEU A 7 8.49 1.82 7.17
C LEU A 7 8.24 1.57 5.68
N ARG A 8 7.76 2.59 4.94
CA ARG A 8 7.56 2.52 3.48
C ARG A 8 8.84 2.14 2.74
N ASN A 9 9.98 2.75 3.10
CA ASN A 9 11.26 2.47 2.45
C ASN A 9 11.74 1.05 2.70
N SER A 10 11.47 0.49 3.89
CA SER A 10 11.80 -0.89 4.22
C SER A 10 10.88 -1.87 3.49
N LEU A 11 9.57 -1.58 3.45
CA LEU A 11 8.58 -2.35 2.69
C LEU A 11 8.96 -2.46 1.21
N LEU A 12 9.39 -1.35 0.60
CA LEU A 12 9.86 -1.31 -0.80
C LEU A 12 11.13 -2.12 -1.05
N LYS A 13 11.99 -2.28 -0.04
CA LYS A 13 13.29 -2.94 -0.20
C LYS A 13 13.19 -4.46 -0.08
N SER A 14 12.47 -4.95 0.92
CA SER A 14 12.50 -6.37 1.29
C SER A 14 11.18 -6.91 1.84
N GLY A 15 10.13 -6.09 1.92
CA GLY A 15 8.93 -6.47 2.64
C GLY A 15 9.15 -6.64 4.14
N PHE A 16 8.18 -7.25 4.82
CA PHE A 16 8.20 -7.59 6.24
C PHE A 16 7.69 -9.00 6.49
N ASN A 17 8.35 -9.73 7.38
CA ASN A 17 7.79 -10.96 7.94
C ASN A 17 6.96 -10.60 9.17
N THR A 18 5.67 -10.90 9.11
CA THR A 18 4.75 -10.78 10.23
C THR A 18 4.36 -12.18 10.72
N PRO A 19 3.88 -12.35 11.96
CA PRO A 19 3.37 -13.64 12.43
C PRO A 19 2.24 -14.21 11.55
N ALA A 20 1.51 -13.33 10.85
CA ALA A 20 0.43 -13.72 9.94
C ALA A 20 0.94 -14.10 8.53
N GLY A 21 2.18 -13.73 8.16
CA GLY A 21 2.78 -14.02 6.86
C GLY A 21 3.72 -12.92 6.36
N HIS A 22 4.20 -13.07 5.13
CA HIS A 22 5.05 -12.06 4.48
C HIS A 22 4.21 -10.95 3.84
N VAL A 23 4.64 -9.70 4.01
CA VAL A 23 4.00 -8.51 3.43
C VAL A 23 4.98 -7.80 2.53
N ASP A 24 4.59 -7.56 1.29
CA ASP A 24 5.40 -6.87 0.29
C ASP A 24 4.59 -5.82 -0.50
N MET A 25 5.27 -5.15 -1.43
CA MET A 25 4.66 -4.19 -2.33
C MET A 25 3.98 -4.82 -3.55
N GLN A 26 4.09 -6.13 -3.77
CA GLN A 26 3.54 -6.79 -4.94
C GLN A 26 2.01 -6.68 -4.96
N HIS A 27 1.39 -6.88 -3.81
CA HIS A 27 -0.05 -6.67 -3.61
C HIS A 27 -0.51 -5.26 -3.99
N VAL A 28 0.24 -4.23 -3.61
CA VAL A 28 -0.08 -2.83 -3.97
C VAL A 28 0.10 -2.60 -5.47
N ARG A 29 1.15 -3.17 -6.08
CA ARG A 29 1.42 -3.04 -7.51
C ARG A 29 0.34 -3.69 -8.36
N GLU A 30 -0.08 -4.91 -8.02
CA GLU A 30 -1.17 -5.59 -8.72
C GLU A 30 -2.51 -4.87 -8.49
N ALA A 31 -2.79 -4.40 -7.27
CA ALA A 31 -3.98 -3.59 -7.00
C ALA A 31 -4.02 -2.32 -7.86
N HIS A 32 -2.90 -1.61 -7.97
CA HIS A 32 -2.79 -0.43 -8.82
C HIS A 32 -2.95 -0.78 -10.30
N LYS A 33 -2.42 -1.93 -10.77
CA LYS A 33 -2.56 -2.39 -12.16
C LYS A 33 -4.03 -2.70 -12.49
N VAL A 34 -4.72 -3.42 -11.62
CA VAL A 34 -6.15 -3.73 -11.77
C VAL A 34 -6.98 -2.44 -11.77
N ASP A 35 -6.75 -1.54 -10.81
CA ASP A 35 -7.48 -0.27 -10.73
C ASP A 35 -7.19 0.66 -11.93
N SER A 36 -5.94 0.69 -12.40
CA SER A 36 -5.54 1.51 -13.56
C SER A 36 -6.21 1.06 -14.85
N SER A 37 -6.49 -0.24 -14.98
CA SER A 37 -7.20 -0.82 -16.12
C SER A 37 -8.70 -0.59 -16.08
N ASN A 38 -9.25 -0.18 -14.94
CA ASN A 38 -10.68 0.09 -14.79
C ASN A 38 -11.04 1.47 -15.38
N VAL A 39 -12.02 1.49 -16.27
CA VAL A 39 -12.49 2.70 -16.98
C VAL A 39 -13.63 3.40 -16.23
N THR A 40 -14.38 2.69 -15.38
CA THR A 40 -15.61 3.22 -14.75
C THR A 40 -15.35 3.90 -13.41
N LEU A 41 -14.56 3.28 -12.52
CA LEU A 41 -14.22 3.83 -11.20
C LEU A 41 -12.78 3.49 -10.84
N LYS A 42 -11.98 4.53 -10.59
CA LYS A 42 -10.62 4.41 -10.07
C LYS A 42 -10.58 4.77 -8.60
N LEU A 43 -10.21 3.82 -7.75
CA LEU A 43 -10.09 4.01 -6.32
C LEU A 43 -8.74 4.62 -5.90
N MET A 44 -7.71 4.45 -6.74
CA MET A 44 -6.34 4.93 -6.51
C MET A 44 -5.89 6.03 -7.47
N PRO A 45 -6.69 7.07 -7.80
CA PRO A 45 -6.30 8.06 -8.81
C PRO A 45 -5.06 8.89 -8.42
N GLY A 46 -4.73 8.95 -7.13
CA GLY A 46 -3.56 9.68 -6.61
C GLY A 46 -2.33 8.80 -6.36
N ILE A 47 -2.45 7.49 -6.49
CA ILE A 47 -1.30 6.58 -6.38
C ILE A 47 -0.71 6.45 -7.77
N THR A 48 0.58 6.68 -7.86
CA THR A 48 1.33 6.72 -9.12
C THR A 48 2.63 5.94 -8.96
N ARG A 49 3.43 5.89 -10.04
CA ARG A 49 4.77 5.27 -9.99
C ARG A 49 5.67 5.85 -8.88
N CYS A 50 5.52 7.12 -8.53
CA CYS A 50 6.25 7.77 -7.43
C CYS A 50 5.96 7.14 -6.05
N HIS A 51 4.87 6.39 -5.91
CA HIS A 51 4.50 5.68 -4.68
C HIS A 51 5.01 4.23 -4.70
N LEU A 52 4.98 3.59 -5.87
CA LEU A 52 5.31 2.17 -6.06
C LEU A 52 6.82 1.94 -6.25
N ASP A 53 7.48 2.82 -7.00
CA ASP A 53 8.93 2.78 -7.26
C ASP A 53 9.51 4.21 -7.15
N PRO A 54 9.61 4.75 -5.93
CA PRO A 54 10.10 6.11 -5.70
C PRO A 54 11.61 6.23 -6.00
N ASN A 55 12.00 7.34 -6.63
CA ASN A 55 13.39 7.76 -6.75
C ASN A 55 13.96 8.28 -5.41
N GLY A 56 15.26 8.62 -5.38
CA GLY A 56 15.93 9.10 -4.16
C GLY A 56 15.28 10.31 -3.49
N PHE A 57 14.79 11.28 -4.28
CA PHE A 57 14.08 12.45 -3.77
C PHE A 57 12.65 12.10 -3.33
N GLU A 58 11.98 11.17 -4.00
CA GLU A 58 10.63 10.73 -3.64
C GLU A 58 10.62 9.85 -2.38
N LYS A 59 11.73 9.16 -2.09
CA LYS A 59 11.92 8.41 -0.83
C LYS A 59 11.97 9.30 0.41
N THR A 60 12.32 10.58 0.27
CA THR A 60 12.33 11.53 1.39
C THR A 60 10.97 12.19 1.62
N ARG A 61 10.12 12.27 0.58
CA ARG A 61 8.77 12.82 0.67
C ARG A 61 7.87 11.96 1.56
N VAL A 62 7.53 12.51 2.72
CA VAL A 62 6.70 11.84 3.73
C VAL A 62 5.25 11.72 3.25
N SER A 63 4.74 12.72 2.52
CA SER A 63 3.37 12.74 1.99
C SER A 63 3.03 11.48 1.17
N TYR A 64 3.94 11.02 0.31
CA TYR A 64 3.74 9.80 -0.48
C TYR A 64 3.62 8.54 0.37
N ALA A 65 4.35 8.46 1.50
CA ALA A 65 4.21 7.34 2.41
C ALA A 65 2.83 7.35 3.11
N PHE A 66 2.32 8.54 3.46
CA PHE A 66 0.99 8.67 4.05
C PHE A 66 -0.13 8.35 3.05
N GLN A 67 0.03 8.76 1.79
CA GLN A 67 -0.91 8.42 0.72
C GLN A 67 -0.93 6.91 0.44
N LEU A 68 0.23 6.24 0.47
CA LEU A 68 0.36 4.80 0.30
C LEU A 68 -0.40 4.01 1.38
N PHE A 69 -0.30 4.42 2.66
CA PHE A 69 -1.05 3.80 3.77
C PHE A 69 -2.41 4.50 4.01
N GLY A 70 -2.95 5.14 2.98
CA GLY A 70 -4.22 5.85 3.05
C GLY A 70 -5.44 4.92 2.90
N THR A 71 -6.62 5.48 3.17
CA THR A 71 -7.90 4.78 3.03
C THR A 71 -8.16 4.28 1.61
N LYS A 72 -7.72 5.04 0.60
CA LYS A 72 -7.89 4.69 -0.82
C LYS A 72 -7.28 3.32 -1.15
N VAL A 73 -6.06 3.06 -0.68
CA VAL A 73 -5.37 1.78 -0.92
C VAL A 73 -6.10 0.63 -0.24
N LEU A 74 -6.57 0.84 1.00
CA LEU A 74 -7.36 -0.16 1.72
C LEU A 74 -8.69 -0.47 1.03
N GLN A 75 -9.39 0.55 0.53
CA GLN A 75 -10.63 0.37 -0.23
C GLN A 75 -10.40 -0.41 -1.52
N THR A 76 -9.29 -0.17 -2.21
CA THR A 76 -8.89 -0.94 -3.40
C THR A 76 -8.66 -2.40 -3.07
N PHE A 77 -7.95 -2.70 -1.98
CA PHE A 77 -7.80 -4.09 -1.53
C PHE A 77 -9.17 -4.73 -1.27
N HIS A 78 -10.08 -4.02 -0.59
CA HIS A 78 -11.40 -4.56 -0.33
C HIS A 78 -12.23 -4.82 -1.59
N LEU A 79 -12.20 -3.89 -2.57
CA LEU A 79 -12.98 -4.01 -3.80
C LEU A 79 -12.45 -5.11 -4.73
N TYR A 80 -11.12 -5.23 -4.84
CA TYR A 80 -10.50 -6.15 -5.79
C TYR A 80 -9.94 -7.41 -5.13
N LYS A 81 -10.34 -7.73 -3.90
CA LYS A 81 -9.87 -8.89 -3.15
C LYS A 81 -9.89 -10.17 -3.98
N ASP A 82 -11.05 -10.52 -4.54
CA ASP A 82 -11.23 -11.77 -5.30
C ASP A 82 -10.30 -11.83 -6.53
N LYS A 83 -10.10 -10.70 -7.20
CA LYS A 83 -9.22 -10.61 -8.38
C LYS A 83 -7.74 -10.70 -7.99
N LEU A 84 -7.37 -10.09 -6.87
CA LEU A 84 -5.99 -10.10 -6.38
C LEU A 84 -5.61 -11.48 -5.86
N GLU A 85 -6.50 -12.17 -5.15
CA GLU A 85 -6.29 -13.55 -4.67
C GLU A 85 -6.25 -14.60 -5.79
N THR A 86 -6.73 -14.26 -6.99
CA THR A 86 -6.55 -15.12 -8.18
C THR A 86 -5.12 -15.02 -8.74
N THR A 87 -4.46 -13.87 -8.55
CA THR A 87 -3.14 -13.57 -9.15
C THR A 87 -1.99 -13.72 -8.15
N LEU A 88 -2.27 -13.40 -6.89
CA LEU A 88 -1.35 -13.43 -5.76
C LEU A 88 -1.91 -14.40 -4.71
N GLU A 89 -1.07 -14.83 -3.79
CA GLU A 89 -1.50 -15.63 -2.64
C GLU A 89 -2.41 -14.82 -1.69
N ARG A 90 -2.55 -15.29 -0.44
CA ARG A 90 -3.40 -14.66 0.60
C ARG A 90 -3.08 -13.19 0.79
N MET A 91 -4.07 -12.34 0.47
CA MET A 91 -3.98 -10.89 0.63
C MET A 91 -4.32 -10.41 2.05
N ASP A 92 -4.98 -11.25 2.86
CA ASP A 92 -5.44 -10.90 4.21
C ASP A 92 -4.32 -10.30 5.09
N VAL A 93 -3.11 -10.86 4.97
CA VAL A 93 -1.93 -10.44 5.75
C VAL A 93 -1.54 -9.01 5.41
N THR A 94 -1.45 -8.71 4.11
CA THR A 94 -1.12 -7.37 3.62
C THR A 94 -2.23 -6.37 3.98
N GLN A 95 -3.50 -6.76 3.85
CA GLN A 95 -4.62 -5.90 4.21
C GLN A 95 -4.65 -5.60 5.71
N GLU A 96 -4.42 -6.60 6.57
CA GLU A 96 -4.31 -6.42 8.02
C GLU A 96 -3.15 -5.47 8.37
N PHE A 97 -1.98 -5.68 7.77
CA PHE A 97 -0.82 -4.82 7.98
C PHE A 97 -1.12 -3.36 7.60
N PHE A 98 -1.62 -3.11 6.39
CA PHE A 98 -1.95 -1.76 5.93
C PHE A 98 -3.02 -1.11 6.83
N SER A 99 -3.99 -1.88 7.33
CA SER A 99 -5.02 -1.39 8.25
C SER A 99 -4.42 -0.93 9.59
N LYS A 100 -3.53 -1.74 10.20
CA LYS A 100 -2.84 -1.36 11.44
C LYS A 100 -1.98 -0.12 11.27
N ILE A 101 -1.24 -0.01 10.16
CA ILE A 101 -0.42 1.17 9.87
C ILE A 101 -1.29 2.40 9.64
N HIS A 102 -2.42 2.27 8.94
CA HIS A 102 -3.37 3.36 8.75
C HIS A 102 -3.94 3.85 10.09
N GLN A 103 -4.34 2.94 10.99
CA GLN A 103 -4.79 3.27 12.33
C GLN A 103 -3.70 3.98 13.15
N LEU A 104 -2.47 3.47 13.11
CA LEU A 104 -1.33 4.11 13.76
C LEU A 104 -1.12 5.55 13.25
N ILE A 105 -1.18 5.75 11.93
CA ILE A 105 -1.07 7.08 11.32
C ILE A 105 -2.17 8.00 11.87
N ARG A 106 -3.42 7.54 11.89
CA ARG A 106 -4.55 8.33 12.40
C ARG A 106 -4.32 8.75 13.86
N VAL A 107 -3.89 7.83 14.72
CA VAL A 107 -3.61 8.13 16.15
C VAL A 107 -2.46 9.12 16.29
N MET A 108 -1.41 9.00 15.47
CA MET A 108 -0.25 9.91 15.52
C MET A 108 -0.54 11.33 15.02
N THR A 109 -1.59 11.53 14.22
CA THR A 109 -1.93 12.82 13.61
C THR A 109 -3.26 13.40 14.07
N SER A 110 -3.92 12.77 15.05
CA SER A 110 -5.08 13.32 15.75
C SER A 110 -4.64 14.26 16.86
#